data_AF-A0AAW0GVR3-F1
#
_entry.id   AF-A0AAW0GVR3-F1
#
_cell.length_a   1.000
_cell.length_b   1.000
_cell.length_c   1.000
_cell.angle_alpha   90.00
_cell.angle_beta   90.00
_cell.angle_gamma   90.00
#
_symmetry.space_group_name_H-M   'P 1'
#
loop_
_entity.id
_entity.type
_entity.pdbx_description
1 polymer ?
#
loop_
_entity_poly.entity_id
_entity_poly.type
_entity_poly.pdbx_seq_one_letter_code
_entity_poly.pdbx_strand_id
1 'polypeptide(L)'
;MDDDHVDSDSQTWERLLEQQTALFRKTVSRNTELEGRVEELERELGVWKVALKTADEDKKTLTKQITRLERNIGSLKDDNPLVVCLIDGDGNIFSSELIKLGETGGHQAALLLNKGLTGHMESLDSDEGFSSRGQIWLTVYCNKSGLLETLTNNNVCTAEQFENFVIGFNQAAPLFSFVDVGSGKERADEKIKECLRVFTRFPQTSKVFFGGAHDNGYISILNQLQNEGLRNKLVVLRGYKELAYELKNLKLPTLEIVGLFMTEKLQTIAPPRRHSPPSLVKPQDFEKFRATPQTSSPREFVAAKAAQFTEKGLVSTQSYTPILEVHVHFFSSLFTNINLHHAISTTYPTASTGSSAATVTITYYYPNTWRNSV
;
A
#
# COMPACT_ATOMS: atom_id res chain seq x y z
N MET A 1 9.22 109.38 3.80
CA MET A 1 9.16 108.29 2.79
C MET A 1 9.16 106.96 3.53
N ASP A 2 8.42 106.90 4.65
CA ASP A 2 8.61 105.88 5.69
C ASP A 2 7.34 105.04 5.91
N ASP A 3 6.18 105.46 5.39
CA ASP A 3 4.90 104.74 5.48
C ASP A 3 4.82 103.54 4.53
N ASP A 4 5.35 103.65 3.30
CA ASP A 4 5.34 102.54 2.31
C ASP A 4 6.21 101.34 2.78
N HIS A 5 7.22 101.61 3.62
CA HIS A 5 8.12 100.58 4.13
C HIS A 5 7.48 99.75 5.26
N VAL A 6 6.62 100.39 6.07
CA VAL A 6 5.89 99.75 7.17
C VAL A 6 4.78 98.83 6.66
N ASP A 7 4.10 99.21 5.56
CA ASP A 7 3.08 98.36 4.91
C ASP A 7 3.69 97.11 4.24
N SER A 8 4.84 97.26 3.57
CA SER A 8 5.58 96.14 2.97
C SER A 8 6.06 95.11 4.01
N ASP A 9 6.54 95.59 5.16
CA ASP A 9 6.98 94.72 6.26
C ASP A 9 5.78 93.99 6.87
N SER A 10 4.64 94.68 7.06
CA SER A 10 3.38 94.08 7.55
C SER A 10 2.87 92.96 6.65
N GLN A 11 2.83 93.18 5.33
CA GLN A 11 2.43 92.17 4.35
C GLN A 11 3.38 90.95 4.35
N THR A 12 4.68 91.19 4.58
CA THR A 12 5.67 90.12 4.69
C THR A 12 5.44 89.28 5.95
N TRP A 13 5.12 89.92 7.08
CA TRP A 13 4.77 89.23 8.33
C TRP A 13 3.50 88.38 8.20
N GLU A 14 2.45 88.91 7.56
CA GLU A 14 1.21 88.16 7.32
C GLU A 14 1.45 86.91 6.48
N ARG A 15 2.22 87.02 5.39
CA ARG A 15 2.58 85.87 4.54
C ARG A 15 3.38 84.81 5.29
N LEU A 16 4.35 85.21 6.11
CA LEU A 16 5.14 84.28 6.91
C LEU A 16 4.28 83.58 7.97
N LEU A 17 3.36 84.30 8.60
CA LEU A 17 2.41 83.73 9.56
C LEU A 17 1.46 82.73 8.91
N GLU A 18 0.98 83.03 7.70
CA GLU A 18 0.13 82.11 6.93
C GLU A 18 0.90 80.84 6.51
N GLN A 19 2.13 80.99 6.02
CA GLN A 19 3.00 79.85 5.68
C GLN A 19 3.31 79.00 6.92
N GLN A 20 3.65 79.63 8.04
CA GLN A 20 3.88 78.96 9.31
C GLN A 20 2.64 78.20 9.76
N THR A 21 1.46 78.82 9.69
CA THR A 21 0.17 78.21 10.04
C THR A 21 -0.16 77.03 9.14
N ALA A 22 0.07 77.15 7.83
CA ALA A 22 -0.14 76.07 6.87
C ALA A 22 0.78 74.87 7.13
N LEU A 23 2.05 75.12 7.46
CA LEU A 23 3.00 74.08 7.86
C LEU A 23 2.58 73.38 9.15
N PHE A 24 2.12 74.14 10.15
CA PHE A 24 1.60 73.55 11.39
C PHE A 24 0.39 72.67 11.12
N ARG A 25 -0.60 73.14 10.37
CA ARG A 25 -1.79 72.34 10.02
C ARG A 25 -1.42 71.06 9.26
N LYS A 26 -0.51 71.15 8.28
CA LYS A 26 -0.04 69.99 7.52
C LYS A 26 0.68 68.98 8.41
N THR A 27 1.52 69.46 9.33
CA THR A 27 2.26 68.61 10.26
C THR A 27 1.31 67.92 11.23
N VAL A 28 0.35 68.65 11.79
CA VAL A 28 -0.69 68.10 12.67
C VAL A 28 -1.49 67.02 11.92
N SER A 29 -1.98 67.31 10.70
CA SER A 29 -2.73 66.34 9.90
C SER A 29 -1.94 65.07 9.58
N ARG A 30 -0.64 65.20 9.29
CA ARG A 30 0.23 64.05 9.03
C ARG A 30 0.49 63.25 10.31
N ASN A 31 0.70 63.92 11.44
CA ASN A 31 0.89 63.25 12.72
C ASN A 31 -0.36 62.45 13.11
N THR A 32 -1.56 63.01 12.94
CA THR A 32 -2.82 62.27 13.21
C THR A 32 -2.99 61.05 12.29
N GLU A 33 -2.57 61.15 11.02
CA GLU A 33 -2.62 60.00 10.09
C GLU A 33 -1.61 58.91 10.50
N LEU A 34 -0.39 59.31 10.87
CA LEU A 34 0.65 58.39 11.31
C LEU A 34 0.27 57.69 12.63
N GLU A 35 -0.30 58.42 13.58
CA GLU A 35 -0.82 57.87 14.84
C GLU A 35 -1.89 56.80 14.56
N GLY A 36 -2.86 57.09 13.69
CA GLY A 36 -3.87 56.09 13.30
C GLY A 36 -3.28 54.87 12.59
N ARG A 37 -2.24 55.05 11.76
CA ARG A 37 -1.55 53.93 11.11
C ARG A 37 -0.73 53.08 12.10
N VAL A 38 -0.15 53.70 13.12
CA VAL A 38 0.56 52.99 14.19
C VAL A 38 -0.43 52.14 14.99
N GLU A 39 -1.57 52.71 15.39
CA GLU A 39 -2.62 51.98 16.10
C GLU A 39 -3.11 50.76 15.31
N GLU A 40 -3.34 50.92 14.00
CA GLU A 40 -3.80 49.83 13.14
C GLU A 40 -2.72 48.73 12.98
N LEU A 41 -1.46 49.10 12.78
CA LEU A 41 -0.35 48.14 12.70
C LEU A 41 -0.15 47.40 14.03
N GLU A 42 -0.30 48.08 15.16
CA GLU A 42 -0.24 47.45 16.48
C GLU A 42 -1.36 46.45 16.69
N ARG A 43 -2.57 46.76 16.21
CA ARG A 43 -3.72 45.85 16.20
C ARG A 43 -3.46 44.62 15.34
N GLU A 44 -3.02 44.81 14.09
CA GLU A 44 -2.68 43.70 13.18
C GLU A 44 -1.58 42.81 13.75
N LEU A 45 -0.52 43.42 14.31
CA LEU A 45 0.57 42.72 14.95
C LEU A 45 0.08 41.91 16.17
N GLY A 46 -0.90 42.42 16.91
CA GLY A 46 -1.59 41.67 17.96
C GLY A 46 -2.29 40.42 17.44
N VAL A 47 -3.04 40.53 16.32
CA VAL A 47 -3.71 39.39 15.68
C VAL A 47 -2.69 38.34 15.21
N TRP A 48 -1.62 38.76 14.54
CA TRP A 48 -0.58 37.85 14.06
C TRP A 48 0.16 37.13 15.20
N LYS A 49 0.43 37.81 16.32
CA LYS A 49 1.04 37.19 17.50
C LYS A 49 0.16 36.07 18.08
N VAL A 50 -1.15 36.29 18.17
CA VAL A 50 -2.09 35.28 18.64
C VAL A 50 -2.13 34.11 17.66
N ALA A 51 -2.26 34.39 16.36
CA ALA A 51 -2.30 33.35 15.32
C ALA A 51 -1.04 32.49 15.31
N LEU A 52 0.15 33.11 15.43
CA LEU A 52 1.42 32.39 15.49
C LEU A 52 1.50 31.49 16.74
N LYS A 53 1.07 32.01 17.90
CA LYS A 53 1.05 31.23 19.14
C LYS A 53 0.13 30.02 19.02
N THR A 54 -1.07 30.19 18.49
CA THR A 54 -2.02 29.09 18.27
C THR A 54 -1.44 28.07 17.29
N ALA A 55 -0.84 28.50 16.18
CA ALA A 55 -0.21 27.61 15.21
C ALA A 55 0.97 26.81 15.82
N ASP A 56 1.76 27.42 16.69
CA ASP A 56 2.85 26.74 17.41
C ASP A 56 2.33 25.69 18.41
N GLU A 57 1.23 26.00 19.10
CA GLU A 57 0.56 25.07 20.01
C GLU A 57 -0.05 23.88 19.26
N ASP A 58 -0.70 24.13 18.12
CA ASP A 58 -1.24 23.10 17.24
C ASP A 58 -0.14 22.22 16.65
N LYS A 59 0.96 22.82 16.16
CA LYS A 59 2.13 22.10 15.66
C LYS A 59 2.71 21.19 16.74
N LYS A 60 2.86 21.67 17.98
CA LYS A 60 3.34 20.85 19.10
C LYS A 60 2.39 19.69 19.39
N THR A 61 1.09 19.92 19.33
CA THR A 61 0.07 18.90 19.57
C THR A 61 0.08 17.83 18.48
N LEU A 62 0.09 18.23 17.22
CA LEU A 62 0.19 17.32 16.07
C LEU A 62 1.48 16.52 16.09
N THR A 63 2.61 17.15 16.41
CA THR A 63 3.91 16.46 16.53
C THR A 63 3.85 15.37 17.60
N LYS A 64 3.27 15.66 18.77
CA LYS A 64 3.08 14.65 19.84
C LYS A 64 2.17 13.51 19.39
N GLN A 65 1.12 13.80 18.64
CA GLN A 65 0.21 12.78 18.11
C GLN A 65 0.92 11.89 17.08
N ILE A 66 1.68 12.47 16.15
CA ILE A 66 2.47 11.74 15.15
C ILE A 66 3.44 10.80 15.87
N THR A 67 4.24 11.28 16.81
CA THR A 67 5.19 10.44 17.54
C THR A 67 4.49 9.31 18.32
N ARG A 68 3.29 9.56 18.87
CA ARG A 68 2.51 8.51 19.55
C ARG A 68 2.02 7.46 18.55
N LEU A 69 1.51 7.87 17.39
CA LEU A 69 1.05 6.96 16.35
C LEU A 69 2.22 6.16 15.77
N GLU A 70 3.37 6.77 15.53
CA GLU A 70 4.59 6.09 15.07
C GLU A 70 5.04 5.01 16.05
N ARG A 71 5.05 5.30 17.37
CA ARG A 71 5.36 4.28 18.39
C ARG A 71 4.33 3.15 18.41
N ASN A 72 3.05 3.47 18.31
CA ASN A 72 2.01 2.44 18.28
C ASN A 72 2.13 1.54 17.04
N ILE A 73 2.40 2.13 15.87
CA ILE A 73 2.63 1.38 14.62
C ILE A 73 3.92 0.56 14.70
N GLY A 74 4.99 1.11 15.28
CA GLY A 74 6.25 0.39 15.54
C GLY A 74 6.00 -0.84 16.42
N SER A 75 5.37 -0.64 17.59
CA SER A 75 5.02 -1.75 18.49
C SER A 75 4.20 -2.84 17.79
N LEU A 76 3.23 -2.49 16.95
CA LEU A 76 2.42 -3.47 16.20
C LEU A 76 3.21 -4.23 15.13
N LYS A 77 4.29 -3.66 14.61
CA LYS A 77 5.18 -4.33 13.65
C LYS A 77 6.18 -5.25 14.35
N ASP A 78 6.65 -4.85 15.52
CA ASP A 78 7.69 -5.54 16.28
C ASP A 78 7.12 -6.66 17.16
N ASP A 79 5.83 -6.56 17.51
CA ASP A 79 5.10 -7.62 18.20
C ASP A 79 4.64 -8.69 17.21
N ASN A 80 5.41 -9.79 17.17
CA ASN A 80 5.10 -11.02 16.44
C ASN A 80 5.08 -10.83 14.91
N PRO A 81 6.24 -10.57 14.29
CA PRO A 81 6.34 -10.36 12.85
C PRO A 81 5.88 -11.60 12.08
N LEU A 82 5.09 -11.38 11.03
CA LEU A 82 4.61 -12.44 10.16
C LEU A 82 5.54 -12.61 8.95
N VAL A 83 6.02 -13.82 8.76
CA VAL A 83 6.72 -14.26 7.55
C VAL A 83 5.78 -15.13 6.75
N VAL A 84 5.51 -14.75 5.51
CA VAL A 84 4.61 -15.50 4.63
C VAL A 84 5.44 -16.22 3.58
N CYS A 85 5.16 -17.49 3.31
CA CYS A 85 5.75 -18.24 2.22
C CYS A 85 4.65 -18.83 1.34
N LEU A 86 4.62 -18.40 0.08
CA LEU A 86 3.66 -18.80 -0.93
C LEU A 86 4.39 -19.60 -2.01
N ILE A 87 4.02 -20.87 -2.17
CA ILE A 87 4.67 -21.77 -3.12
C ILE A 87 3.64 -22.20 -4.16
N ASP A 88 4.00 -22.02 -5.42
CA ASP A 88 3.35 -22.66 -6.56
C ASP A 88 3.90 -24.09 -6.67
N GLY A 89 3.12 -25.06 -6.19
CA GLY A 89 3.49 -26.47 -6.14
C GLY A 89 3.43 -27.17 -7.49
N ASP A 90 2.71 -26.62 -8.47
CA ASP A 90 2.72 -27.12 -9.85
C ASP A 90 4.05 -26.73 -10.54
N GLY A 91 4.53 -25.53 -10.22
CA GLY A 91 5.82 -25.01 -10.67
C GLY A 91 7.03 -25.47 -9.86
N ASN A 92 6.89 -25.80 -8.58
CA ASN A 92 8.01 -26.09 -7.67
C ASN A 92 7.76 -27.43 -6.96
N ILE A 93 8.11 -28.50 -7.66
CA ILE A 93 7.85 -29.86 -7.20
C ILE A 93 8.92 -30.26 -6.18
N PHE A 94 8.48 -30.77 -5.03
CA PHE A 94 9.38 -31.28 -3.98
C PHE A 94 10.25 -32.43 -4.47
N SER A 95 11.44 -32.60 -3.89
CA SER A 95 12.38 -33.62 -4.32
C SER A 95 11.78 -35.03 -4.22
N SER A 96 12.14 -35.91 -5.16
CA SER A 96 11.59 -37.27 -5.22
C SER A 96 11.93 -38.08 -3.97
N GLU A 97 13.08 -37.77 -3.35
CA GLU A 97 13.53 -38.41 -2.11
C GLU A 97 12.58 -38.09 -0.95
N LEU A 98 12.13 -36.83 -0.84
CA LEU A 98 11.15 -36.43 0.17
C LEU A 98 9.78 -37.04 -0.14
N ILE A 99 9.29 -36.95 -1.39
CA ILE A 99 7.96 -37.46 -1.73
C ILE A 99 7.83 -38.98 -1.48
N LYS A 100 8.86 -39.76 -1.83
CA LYS A 100 8.85 -41.23 -1.66
C LYS A 100 8.78 -41.69 -0.20
N LEU A 101 9.21 -40.84 0.74
CA LEU A 101 9.13 -41.11 2.18
C LEU A 101 7.72 -40.90 2.76
N GLY A 102 6.74 -40.48 1.95
CA GLY A 102 5.37 -40.26 2.39
C GLY A 102 5.30 -39.26 3.54
N GLU A 103 4.60 -39.62 4.60
CA GLU A 103 4.35 -38.75 5.75
C GLU A 103 5.64 -38.23 6.41
N THR A 104 6.65 -39.08 6.55
CA THR A 104 7.96 -38.66 7.11
C THR A 104 8.62 -37.62 6.20
N GLY A 105 8.52 -37.80 4.89
CA GLY A 105 9.04 -36.87 3.90
C GLY A 105 8.33 -35.52 3.91
N GLY A 106 7.01 -35.52 4.09
CA GLY A 106 6.21 -34.31 4.25
C GLY A 106 6.66 -33.48 5.45
N HIS A 107 6.86 -34.14 6.60
CA HIS A 107 7.42 -33.50 7.80
C HIS A 107 8.83 -32.96 7.57
N GLN A 108 9.68 -33.73 6.89
CA GLN A 108 11.05 -33.30 6.59
C GLN A 108 11.09 -32.10 5.63
N ALA A 109 10.23 -32.07 4.62
CA ALA A 109 10.12 -30.94 3.69
C ALA A 109 9.67 -29.65 4.42
N ALA A 110 8.66 -29.75 5.29
CA ALA A 110 8.22 -28.64 6.12
C ALA A 110 9.36 -28.15 7.05
N LEU A 111 10.11 -29.06 7.66
CA LEU A 111 11.26 -28.71 8.50
C LEU A 111 12.37 -28.00 7.72
N LEU A 112 12.68 -28.45 6.51
CA LEU A 112 13.66 -27.83 5.62
C LEU A 112 13.24 -26.41 5.23
N LEU A 113 11.96 -26.22 4.88
CA LEU A 113 11.39 -24.90 4.62
C LEU A 113 11.52 -24.00 5.85
N ASN A 114 11.05 -24.47 7.01
CA ASN A 114 11.13 -23.70 8.24
C ASN A 114 12.57 -23.26 8.56
N LYS A 115 13.54 -24.19 8.51
CA LYS A 115 14.95 -23.89 8.75
C LYS A 115 15.54 -22.92 7.73
N GLY A 116 15.26 -23.12 6.44
CA GLY A 116 15.78 -22.27 5.38
C GLY A 116 15.22 -20.85 5.44
N LEU A 117 13.92 -20.71 5.73
CA LEU A 117 13.27 -19.41 5.89
C LEU A 117 13.81 -18.69 7.13
N THR A 118 13.82 -19.34 8.30
CA THR A 118 14.35 -18.75 9.54
C THR A 118 15.83 -18.36 9.40
N GLY A 119 16.67 -19.24 8.86
CA GLY A 119 18.10 -18.94 8.66
C GLY A 119 18.33 -17.78 7.70
N HIS A 120 17.47 -17.60 6.68
CA HIS A 120 17.54 -16.42 5.82
C HIS A 120 17.17 -15.14 6.58
N MET A 121 16.17 -15.18 7.46
CA MET A 121 15.80 -14.01 8.28
C MET A 121 16.94 -13.63 9.24
N GLU A 122 17.50 -14.61 9.95
CA GLU A 122 18.64 -14.41 10.85
C GLU A 122 19.85 -13.79 10.13
N SER A 123 20.08 -14.13 8.85
CA SER A 123 21.17 -13.58 8.07
C SER A 123 21.01 -12.11 7.65
N LEU A 124 19.77 -11.62 7.59
CA LEU A 124 19.49 -10.22 7.21
C LEU A 124 19.51 -9.28 8.43
N ASP A 125 19.26 -9.81 9.62
CA ASP A 125 18.94 -9.06 10.83
C ASP A 125 20.12 -9.01 11.83
N SER A 126 21.36 -8.83 11.34
CA SER A 126 22.56 -8.77 12.20
C SER A 126 22.58 -7.64 13.23
N ASP A 127 21.67 -6.65 13.14
CA ASP A 127 21.54 -5.54 14.11
C ASP A 127 20.21 -5.53 14.89
N GLU A 128 19.14 -6.20 14.44
CA GLU A 128 17.86 -6.31 15.15
C GLU A 128 17.27 -7.71 14.92
N GLY A 129 17.78 -8.68 15.68
CA GLY A 129 17.48 -10.10 15.47
C GLY A 129 15.99 -10.36 15.24
N PHE A 130 15.68 -11.10 14.18
CA PHE A 130 14.39 -11.75 13.99
C PHE A 130 13.98 -12.32 15.34
N SER A 131 13.01 -11.65 15.97
CA SER A 131 12.62 -12.00 17.33
C SER A 131 12.23 -13.47 17.32
N SER A 132 12.64 -14.23 18.33
CA SER A 132 12.19 -15.61 18.59
C SER A 132 10.66 -15.80 18.63
N ARG A 133 9.91 -14.70 18.43
CA ARG A 133 8.47 -14.53 18.36
C ARG A 133 7.91 -14.46 16.92
N GLY A 134 8.72 -14.54 15.88
CA GLY A 134 8.22 -14.47 14.49
C GLY A 134 7.43 -15.72 14.09
N GLN A 135 6.33 -15.54 13.37
CA GLN A 135 5.49 -16.64 12.88
C GLN A 135 5.70 -16.86 11.39
N ILE A 136 5.86 -18.12 10.99
CA ILE A 136 5.93 -18.50 9.57
C ILE A 136 4.59 -19.09 9.15
N TRP A 137 3.92 -18.40 8.24
CA TRP A 137 2.75 -18.89 7.52
C TRP A 137 3.21 -19.43 6.17
N LEU A 138 2.99 -20.71 5.93
CA LEU A 138 3.40 -21.35 4.69
C LEU A 138 2.21 -22.01 4.00
N THR A 139 1.99 -21.64 2.74
CA THR A 139 0.98 -22.28 1.90
C THR A 139 1.56 -22.69 0.55
N VAL A 140 1.45 -23.98 0.24
CA VAL A 140 1.68 -24.55 -1.08
C VAL A 140 0.34 -24.65 -1.80
N TYR A 141 0.21 -24.04 -2.98
CA TYR A 141 -0.96 -24.16 -3.83
C TYR A 141 -0.63 -25.02 -5.03
N CYS A 142 -1.47 -26.01 -5.33
CA CYS A 142 -1.32 -26.84 -6.52
C CYS A 142 -2.66 -27.42 -6.98
N ASN A 143 -2.74 -27.84 -8.22
CA ASN A 143 -3.77 -28.78 -8.66
C ASN A 143 -3.36 -30.19 -8.26
N LYS A 144 -3.84 -30.68 -7.11
CA LYS A 144 -3.37 -31.93 -6.50
C LYS A 144 -3.57 -33.14 -7.42
N SER A 145 -4.72 -33.21 -8.10
CA SER A 145 -5.02 -34.30 -9.04
C SER A 145 -4.08 -34.30 -10.24
N GLY A 146 -3.80 -33.12 -10.81
CA GLY A 146 -2.91 -32.98 -11.97
C GLY A 146 -1.44 -33.22 -11.62
N LEU A 147 -1.01 -32.74 -10.44
CA LEU A 147 0.33 -32.98 -9.92
C LEU A 147 0.54 -34.48 -9.64
N LEU A 148 -0.44 -35.13 -9.00
CA LEU A 148 -0.39 -36.57 -8.74
C LEU A 148 -0.27 -37.38 -10.04
N GLU A 149 -1.09 -37.09 -11.05
CA GLU A 149 -1.00 -37.75 -12.37
C GLU A 149 0.38 -37.53 -13.02
N THR A 150 0.93 -36.31 -12.92
CA THR A 150 2.25 -36.00 -13.45
C THR A 150 3.35 -36.79 -12.75
N LEU A 151 3.28 -36.90 -11.42
CA LEU A 151 4.27 -37.64 -10.61
C LEU A 151 4.23 -39.14 -10.88
N THR A 152 3.04 -39.74 -10.98
CA THR A 152 2.89 -41.18 -11.24
C THR A 152 3.30 -41.53 -12.67
N ASN A 153 2.93 -40.71 -13.66
CA ASN A 153 3.30 -40.93 -15.08
C ASN A 153 4.82 -40.85 -15.30
N ASN A 154 5.52 -40.05 -14.50
CA ASN A 154 6.98 -39.93 -14.55
C ASN A 154 7.70 -40.92 -13.60
N ASN A 155 7.00 -41.89 -13.00
CA ASN A 155 7.54 -42.86 -12.04
C ASN A 155 8.27 -42.22 -10.84
N VAL A 156 7.83 -41.04 -10.42
CA VAL A 156 8.41 -40.33 -9.28
C VAL A 156 7.97 -40.96 -7.97
N CYS A 157 6.68 -41.24 -7.82
CA CYS A 157 6.10 -41.84 -6.62
C CYS A 157 4.78 -42.55 -6.93
N THR A 158 4.30 -43.34 -5.96
CA THR A 158 2.93 -43.85 -5.99
C THR A 158 1.94 -42.79 -5.48
N ALA A 159 0.64 -43.00 -5.75
CA ALA A 159 -0.39 -42.12 -5.23
C ALA A 159 -0.42 -42.10 -3.70
N GLU A 160 -0.28 -43.26 -3.07
CA GLU A 160 -0.21 -43.39 -1.61
C GLU A 160 0.95 -42.60 -1.01
N GLN A 161 2.14 -42.66 -1.62
CA GLN A 161 3.31 -41.90 -1.17
C GLN A 161 3.04 -40.38 -1.22
N PHE A 162 2.48 -39.89 -2.32
CA PHE A 162 2.18 -38.46 -2.45
C PHE A 162 1.09 -38.00 -1.48
N GLU A 163 0.02 -38.78 -1.33
CA GLU A 163 -1.05 -38.48 -0.37
C GLU A 163 -0.52 -38.42 1.07
N ASN A 164 0.29 -39.40 1.47
CA ASN A 164 0.93 -39.43 2.79
C ASN A 164 1.91 -38.26 2.96
N PHE A 165 2.64 -37.88 1.90
CA PHE A 165 3.50 -36.69 1.92
C PHE A 165 2.71 -35.41 2.21
N VAL A 166 1.58 -35.22 1.54
CA VAL A 166 0.69 -34.05 1.77
C VAL A 166 0.15 -34.04 3.21
N ILE A 167 -0.23 -35.21 3.74
CA ILE A 167 -0.67 -35.35 5.14
C ILE A 167 0.44 -34.93 6.10
N GLY A 168 1.64 -35.48 5.94
CA GLY A 168 2.78 -35.17 6.80
C GLY A 168 3.20 -33.70 6.73
N PHE A 169 3.11 -33.08 5.56
CA PHE A 169 3.37 -31.65 5.41
C PHE A 169 2.39 -30.79 6.21
N ASN A 170 1.09 -31.08 6.11
CA ASN A 170 0.04 -30.33 6.81
C ASN A 170 0.09 -30.52 8.34
N GLN A 171 0.59 -31.66 8.81
CA GLN A 171 0.70 -31.95 10.24
C GLN A 171 1.98 -31.39 10.88
N ALA A 172 2.98 -31.04 10.07
CA ALA A 172 4.28 -30.60 10.56
C ALA A 172 4.24 -29.29 11.37
N ALA A 173 3.34 -28.35 11.03
CA ALA A 173 3.16 -27.12 11.79
C ALA A 173 1.75 -26.52 11.58
N PRO A 174 1.17 -25.82 12.58
CA PRO A 174 -0.21 -25.32 12.50
C PRO A 174 -0.51 -24.33 11.37
N LEU A 175 0.50 -23.57 10.93
CA LEU A 175 0.37 -22.57 9.87
C LEU A 175 0.92 -23.06 8.51
N PHE A 176 1.19 -24.37 8.40
CA PHE A 176 1.72 -24.97 7.20
C PHE A 176 0.60 -25.71 6.50
N SER A 177 0.42 -25.41 5.22
CA SER A 177 -0.73 -25.88 4.47
C SER A 177 -0.36 -26.22 3.04
N PHE A 178 -0.92 -27.33 2.58
CA PHE A 178 -0.85 -27.83 1.23
C PHE A 178 -2.29 -27.83 0.71
N VAL A 179 -2.58 -26.91 -0.19
CA VAL A 179 -3.92 -26.54 -0.61
C VAL A 179 -4.16 -26.99 -2.04
N ASP A 180 -5.13 -27.88 -2.20
CA ASP A 180 -5.65 -28.24 -3.51
C ASP A 180 -6.56 -27.13 -4.03
N VAL A 181 -6.19 -26.52 -5.16
CA VAL A 181 -6.99 -25.47 -5.83
C VAL A 181 -8.00 -26.06 -6.82
N GLY A 182 -8.01 -27.38 -6.97
CA GLY A 182 -8.85 -28.13 -7.88
C GLY A 182 -8.38 -28.06 -9.34
N SER A 183 -9.19 -28.61 -10.23
CA SER A 183 -8.90 -28.65 -11.66
C SER A 183 -9.14 -27.28 -12.32
N GLY A 184 -8.20 -26.89 -13.17
CA GLY A 184 -8.25 -25.63 -13.92
C GLY A 184 -6.84 -25.09 -14.15
N LYS A 185 -6.62 -24.49 -15.31
CA LYS A 185 -5.36 -23.77 -15.56
C LYS A 185 -5.37 -22.47 -14.75
N GLU A 186 -4.20 -22.07 -14.25
CA GLU A 186 -3.94 -20.75 -13.63
C GLU A 186 -4.68 -20.48 -12.30
N ARG A 187 -5.41 -21.45 -11.73
CA ARG A 187 -6.11 -21.26 -10.44
C ARG A 187 -5.18 -21.08 -9.25
N ALA A 188 -4.04 -21.78 -9.27
CA ALA A 188 -2.99 -21.58 -8.27
C ALA A 188 -2.41 -20.17 -8.41
N ASP A 189 -2.10 -19.77 -9.64
CA ASP A 189 -1.53 -18.46 -9.96
C ASP A 189 -2.43 -17.32 -9.50
N GLU A 190 -3.73 -17.38 -9.78
CA GLU A 190 -4.70 -16.36 -9.34
C GLU A 190 -4.70 -16.19 -7.82
N LYS A 191 -4.74 -17.31 -7.07
CA LYS A 191 -4.69 -17.28 -5.61
C LYS A 191 -3.37 -16.69 -5.11
N ILE A 192 -2.26 -17.14 -5.65
CA ILE A 192 -0.93 -16.67 -5.26
C ILE A 192 -0.76 -15.18 -5.58
N LYS A 193 -1.19 -14.71 -6.75
CA LYS A 193 -1.15 -13.29 -7.14
C LYS A 193 -1.92 -12.43 -6.13
N GLU A 194 -3.11 -12.87 -5.73
CA GLU A 194 -3.91 -12.15 -4.77
C GLU A 194 -3.31 -12.21 -3.35
N CYS A 195 -2.78 -13.35 -2.93
CA CYS A 195 -2.06 -13.47 -1.66
C CYS A 195 -0.81 -12.58 -1.63
N LEU A 196 -0.02 -12.53 -2.71
CA LEU A 196 1.10 -11.60 -2.85
C LEU A 196 0.64 -10.16 -2.72
N ARG A 197 -0.48 -9.80 -3.35
CA ARG A 197 -1.08 -8.47 -3.27
C ARG A 197 -1.43 -8.11 -1.82
N VAL A 198 -2.14 -9.00 -1.13
CA VAL A 198 -2.63 -8.74 0.23
C VAL A 198 -1.51 -8.76 1.27
N PHE A 199 -0.77 -9.87 1.36
CA PHE A 199 0.20 -10.08 2.44
C PHE A 199 1.39 -9.12 2.35
N THR A 200 1.85 -8.76 1.16
CA THR A 200 2.97 -7.80 1.04
C THR A 200 2.60 -6.42 1.59
N ARG A 201 1.32 -6.03 1.50
CA ARG A 201 0.80 -4.75 2.01
C ARG A 201 0.48 -4.77 3.50
N PHE A 202 0.40 -5.95 4.12
CA PHE A 202 0.12 -6.03 5.56
C PHE A 202 1.26 -5.43 6.38
N PRO A 203 0.97 -4.50 7.32
CA PRO A 203 2.00 -3.86 8.14
C PRO A 203 2.83 -4.85 8.95
N GLN A 204 2.19 -5.88 9.52
CA GLN A 204 2.80 -6.95 10.32
C GLN A 204 3.64 -7.95 9.51
N THR A 205 3.48 -7.97 8.18
CA THR A 205 4.25 -8.87 7.32
C THR A 205 5.62 -8.28 7.08
N SER A 206 6.63 -8.92 7.68
CA SER A 206 8.03 -8.52 7.53
C SER A 206 8.57 -8.95 6.16
N LYS A 207 8.33 -10.21 5.78
CA LYS A 207 8.80 -10.79 4.52
C LYS A 207 7.77 -11.71 3.90
N VAL A 208 7.78 -11.75 2.57
CA VAL A 208 7.00 -12.66 1.73
C VAL A 208 7.98 -13.41 0.84
N PHE A 209 8.10 -14.71 1.10
CA PHE A 209 8.82 -15.66 0.26
C PHE A 209 7.88 -16.18 -0.81
N PHE A 210 8.35 -16.16 -2.04
CA PHE A 210 7.57 -16.57 -3.19
C PHE A 210 8.30 -17.63 -4.00
N GLY A 211 7.77 -18.85 -4.01
CA GLY A 211 8.24 -19.97 -4.79
C GLY A 211 7.34 -20.23 -5.99
N GLY A 212 7.36 -19.36 -6.99
CA GLY A 212 6.64 -19.55 -8.27
C GLY A 212 7.42 -19.00 -9.46
N ALA A 213 8.74 -18.85 -9.30
CA ALA A 213 9.66 -18.19 -10.21
C ALA A 213 10.02 -18.96 -11.50
N HIS A 214 9.16 -19.90 -11.89
CA HIS A 214 9.38 -20.86 -12.96
C HIS A 214 8.83 -20.41 -14.32
N ASP A 215 7.96 -19.41 -14.32
CA ASP A 215 7.26 -18.82 -15.46
C ASP A 215 7.19 -17.28 -15.35
N ASN A 216 6.67 -16.63 -16.40
CA ASN A 216 6.52 -15.17 -16.45
C ASN A 216 5.16 -14.70 -15.89
N GLY A 217 4.29 -15.61 -15.43
CA GLY A 217 2.91 -15.31 -15.02
C GLY A 217 2.81 -14.35 -13.83
N TYR A 218 3.84 -14.27 -12.99
CA TYR A 218 3.87 -13.45 -11.77
C TYR A 218 4.57 -12.10 -11.92
N ILE A 219 5.16 -11.81 -13.08
CA ILE A 219 5.99 -10.61 -13.27
C ILE A 219 5.20 -9.32 -13.11
N SER A 220 3.95 -9.31 -13.59
CA SER A 220 3.07 -8.13 -13.50
C SER A 220 2.82 -7.71 -12.05
N ILE A 221 2.46 -8.65 -11.17
CA ILE A 221 2.20 -8.37 -9.76
C ILE A 221 3.49 -8.01 -9.02
N LEU A 222 4.61 -8.66 -9.34
CA LEU A 222 5.90 -8.34 -8.73
C LEU A 222 6.36 -6.92 -9.11
N ASN A 223 6.22 -6.52 -10.37
CA ASN A 223 6.49 -5.16 -10.81
C ASN A 223 5.58 -4.14 -10.11
N GLN A 224 4.29 -4.44 -9.99
CA GLN A 224 3.36 -3.58 -9.27
C GLN A 224 3.82 -3.36 -7.82
N LEU A 225 4.16 -4.44 -7.09
CA LEU A 225 4.63 -4.36 -5.71
C LEU A 225 5.97 -3.60 -5.58
N GLN A 226 6.86 -3.71 -6.58
CA GLN A 226 8.09 -2.92 -6.60
C GLN A 226 7.81 -1.43 -6.80
N ASN A 227 6.91 -1.07 -7.71
CA ASN A 227 6.53 0.32 -7.97
C ASN A 227 5.88 0.98 -6.74
N GLU A 228 5.25 0.18 -5.88
CA GLU A 228 4.70 0.62 -4.59
C GLU A 228 5.74 0.71 -3.46
N GLY A 229 7.02 0.44 -3.75
CA GLY A 229 8.11 0.50 -2.76
C GLY A 229 8.18 -0.71 -1.82
N LEU A 230 7.46 -1.80 -2.11
CA LEU A 230 7.38 -3.00 -1.26
C LEU A 230 8.41 -4.07 -1.62
N ARG A 231 9.38 -3.73 -2.47
CA ARG A 231 10.44 -4.65 -2.95
C ARG A 231 11.22 -5.31 -1.81
N ASN A 232 11.51 -4.56 -0.75
CA ASN A 232 12.29 -5.03 0.40
C ASN A 232 11.61 -6.15 1.18
N LYS A 233 10.29 -6.32 1.03
CA LYS A 233 9.54 -7.41 1.66
C LYS A 233 9.59 -8.72 0.85
N LEU A 234 9.89 -8.66 -0.44
CA LEU A 234 9.80 -9.80 -1.33
C LEU A 234 11.13 -10.57 -1.41
N VAL A 235 11.04 -11.89 -1.30
CA VAL A 235 12.17 -12.81 -1.50
C VAL A 235 11.70 -13.94 -2.41
N VAL A 236 12.48 -14.26 -3.42
CA VAL A 236 12.18 -15.37 -4.33
C VAL A 236 12.78 -16.67 -3.79
N LEU A 237 11.93 -17.66 -3.52
CA LEU A 237 12.36 -19.01 -3.20
C LEU A 237 12.60 -19.77 -4.51
N ARG A 238 13.83 -20.22 -4.74
CA ARG A 238 14.22 -20.91 -5.97
C ARG A 238 13.83 -22.38 -5.92
N GLY A 239 12.95 -22.80 -6.84
CA GLY A 239 12.66 -24.22 -7.08
C GLY A 239 13.62 -24.90 -8.06
N TYR A 240 13.88 -24.27 -9.20
CA TYR A 240 14.81 -24.77 -10.21
C TYR A 240 16.09 -23.92 -10.29
N LYS A 241 17.15 -24.50 -10.87
CA LYS A 241 18.43 -23.80 -11.10
C LYS A 241 18.27 -22.55 -11.97
N GLU A 242 17.35 -22.59 -12.94
CA GLU A 242 17.10 -21.47 -13.85
C GLU A 242 15.87 -20.66 -13.45
N LEU A 243 16.12 -19.40 -13.08
CA LEU A 243 15.10 -18.38 -12.94
C LEU A 243 14.64 -17.91 -14.33
N ALA A 244 13.35 -17.62 -14.50
CA ALA A 244 12.85 -16.95 -15.70
C ALA A 244 13.67 -15.66 -15.98
N TYR A 245 14.07 -15.46 -17.24
CA TYR A 245 15.00 -14.37 -17.63
C TYR A 245 14.49 -13.00 -17.18
N GLU A 246 13.20 -12.73 -17.34
CA GLU A 246 12.59 -11.46 -16.95
C GLU A 246 12.52 -11.28 -15.42
N LEU A 247 12.41 -12.36 -14.66
CA LEU A 247 12.45 -12.32 -13.20
C LEU A 247 13.86 -12.01 -12.66
N LYS A 248 14.92 -12.33 -13.43
CA LYS A 248 16.29 -11.88 -13.09
C LYS A 248 16.42 -10.35 -13.18
N ASN A 249 15.68 -9.72 -14.10
CA ASN A 249 15.69 -8.27 -14.26
C ASN A 249 15.05 -7.54 -13.07
N LEU A 250 14.15 -8.21 -12.34
CA LEU A 250 13.52 -7.68 -11.14
C LEU A 250 14.47 -7.55 -9.94
N LYS A 251 15.68 -8.15 -10.00
CA LYS A 251 16.75 -8.05 -8.99
C LYS A 251 16.25 -8.30 -7.55
N LEU A 252 15.27 -9.19 -7.39
CA LEU A 252 14.76 -9.57 -6.08
C LEU A 252 15.80 -10.44 -5.34
N PRO A 253 15.89 -10.33 -4.01
CA PRO A 253 16.64 -11.28 -3.19
C PRO A 253 16.15 -12.70 -3.47
N THR A 254 17.08 -13.66 -3.50
CA THR A 254 16.75 -15.07 -3.75
C THR A 254 17.25 -15.95 -2.61
N LEU A 255 16.42 -16.90 -2.20
CA LEU A 255 16.76 -17.97 -1.27
C LEU A 255 16.73 -19.30 -2.03
N GLU A 256 17.76 -20.12 -1.84
CA GLU A 256 17.83 -21.49 -2.33
C GLU A 256 17.93 -22.45 -1.13
N ILE A 257 17.07 -23.47 -1.10
CA ILE A 257 17.09 -24.50 -0.06
C ILE A 257 17.48 -25.82 -0.74
N VAL A 258 18.71 -26.26 -0.47
CA VAL A 258 19.28 -27.46 -1.09
C VAL A 258 18.48 -28.71 -0.73
N GLY A 259 18.16 -29.53 -1.72
CA GLY A 259 17.45 -30.81 -1.55
C GLY A 259 15.93 -30.69 -1.35
N LEU A 260 15.37 -29.47 -1.34
CA LEU A 260 13.95 -29.26 -1.13
C LEU A 260 13.12 -29.55 -2.38
N PHE A 261 13.53 -28.98 -3.51
CA PHE A 261 12.84 -29.09 -4.79
C PHE A 261 13.63 -29.93 -5.79
N MET A 262 12.92 -30.48 -6.79
CA MET A 262 13.56 -31.08 -7.95
C MET A 262 14.31 -30.02 -8.75
N THR A 263 15.48 -30.37 -9.27
CA THR A 263 16.30 -29.45 -10.07
C THR A 263 15.98 -29.49 -11.56
N GLU A 264 15.27 -30.53 -12.01
CA GLU A 264 14.87 -30.75 -13.41
C GLU A 264 13.34 -30.75 -13.53
N LYS A 265 12.82 -30.15 -14.60
CA LYS A 265 11.38 -30.11 -14.88
C LYS A 265 10.89 -31.49 -15.32
N LEU A 266 9.78 -31.95 -14.75
CA LEU A 266 9.11 -33.17 -15.19
C LEU A 266 8.45 -32.97 -16.56
N GLN A 267 8.39 -34.04 -17.35
CA GLN A 267 7.67 -34.01 -18.63
C GLN A 267 6.18 -34.08 -18.36
N THR A 268 5.45 -33.02 -18.73
CA THR A 268 3.98 -33.06 -18.76
C THR A 268 3.54 -33.82 -20.02
N ILE A 269 3.37 -35.13 -19.91
CA ILE A 269 2.76 -35.92 -20.98
C ILE A 269 1.25 -35.63 -20.92
N ALA A 270 0.80 -34.66 -21.72
CA ALA A 270 -0.63 -34.48 -21.91
C ALA A 270 -1.22 -35.78 -22.47
N PRO A 271 -2.28 -36.36 -21.86
CA PRO A 271 -2.91 -37.53 -22.45
C PRO A 271 -3.37 -37.17 -23.87
N PRO A 272 -3.17 -38.05 -24.86
CA PRO A 272 -3.59 -37.78 -26.23
C PRO A 272 -5.08 -37.48 -26.20
N ARG A 273 -5.47 -36.32 -26.76
CA ARG A 273 -6.88 -35.98 -26.98
C ARG A 273 -7.50 -37.18 -27.69
N ARG A 274 -8.39 -37.92 -27.01
CA ARG A 274 -9.21 -38.94 -27.67
C ARG A 274 -10.07 -38.17 -28.67
N HIS A 275 -9.64 -38.18 -29.94
CA HIS A 275 -10.50 -37.79 -31.05
C HIS A 275 -11.64 -38.79 -31.08
N SER A 276 -12.79 -38.44 -30.50
CA SER A 276 -14.03 -39.11 -30.84
C SER A 276 -14.23 -38.95 -32.35
N PRO A 277 -14.54 -40.02 -33.10
CA PRO A 277 -14.90 -39.89 -34.50
C PRO A 277 -16.15 -39.00 -34.60
N PRO A 278 -16.30 -38.20 -35.68
CA PRO A 278 -17.51 -37.42 -35.88
C PRO A 278 -18.69 -38.38 -36.04
N SER A 279 -19.58 -38.40 -35.05
CA SER A 279 -20.85 -39.12 -35.12
C SER A 279 -21.69 -38.51 -36.25
N LEU A 280 -21.92 -39.25 -37.33
CA LEU A 280 -22.92 -38.91 -38.34
C LEU A 280 -24.29 -38.92 -37.65
N VAL A 281 -24.86 -37.75 -37.38
CA VAL A 281 -26.25 -37.60 -36.91
C VAL A 281 -27.16 -38.05 -38.06
N LYS A 282 -27.87 -39.17 -37.88
CA LYS A 282 -28.92 -39.60 -38.82
C LYS A 282 -30.22 -38.82 -38.52
N PRO A 283 -31.01 -38.42 -39.52
CA PRO A 283 -32.15 -37.51 -39.35
C PRO A 283 -33.37 -38.06 -38.58
N GLN A 284 -33.27 -39.16 -37.84
CA GLN A 284 -34.42 -39.86 -37.26
C GLN A 284 -34.68 -39.58 -35.76
N ASP A 285 -33.82 -38.81 -35.08
CA ASP A 285 -34.00 -38.51 -33.65
C ASP A 285 -34.86 -37.24 -33.37
N PHE A 286 -35.28 -36.51 -34.40
CA PHE A 286 -36.09 -35.28 -34.24
C PHE A 286 -37.61 -35.52 -34.11
N GLU A 287 -38.13 -36.72 -34.40
CA GLU A 287 -39.59 -36.95 -34.35
C GLU A 287 -40.13 -37.43 -32.99
N LYS A 288 -39.29 -37.83 -32.04
CA LYS A 288 -39.77 -38.31 -30.72
C LYS A 288 -40.10 -37.20 -29.71
N PHE A 289 -39.83 -35.94 -30.02
CA PHE A 289 -40.12 -34.80 -29.13
C PHE A 289 -41.39 -34.02 -29.48
N ARG A 290 -42.14 -34.40 -30.53
CA ARG A 290 -43.27 -33.59 -31.03
C ARG A 290 -44.67 -34.15 -30.75
N ALA A 291 -44.80 -35.32 -30.15
CA ALA A 291 -46.11 -35.93 -29.95
C ALA A 291 -46.28 -36.53 -28.56
N THR A 292 -46.61 -35.69 -27.57
CA THR A 292 -47.59 -36.03 -26.52
C THR A 292 -48.05 -34.78 -25.77
N PRO A 293 -49.35 -34.46 -25.75
CA PRO A 293 -49.91 -33.43 -24.88
C PRO A 293 -50.26 -34.06 -23.52
N GLN A 294 -49.74 -33.51 -22.42
CA GLN A 294 -50.22 -33.84 -21.07
C GLN A 294 -50.85 -32.62 -20.39
N THR A 295 -52.12 -32.81 -20.11
CA THR A 295 -53.06 -32.01 -19.34
C THR A 295 -52.58 -31.74 -17.91
N SER A 296 -52.57 -30.48 -17.49
CA SER A 296 -52.36 -30.07 -16.10
C SER A 296 -53.71 -29.99 -15.36
N SER A 297 -53.91 -30.84 -14.35
CA SER A 297 -54.88 -30.63 -13.27
C SER A 297 -54.13 -30.28 -11.98
N PRO A 298 -54.69 -29.43 -11.09
CA PRO A 298 -54.01 -29.00 -9.88
C PRO A 298 -54.31 -29.94 -8.70
N ARG A 299 -53.28 -30.36 -7.96
CA ARG A 299 -53.44 -30.96 -6.62
C ARG A 299 -52.51 -30.32 -5.60
N GLU A 300 -53.21 -29.85 -4.57
CA GLU A 300 -52.85 -29.37 -3.23
C GLU A 300 -51.51 -29.83 -2.65
N PHE A 301 -50.74 -28.86 -2.14
CA PHE A 301 -49.68 -29.11 -1.16
C PHE A 301 -50.21 -28.92 0.25
N VAL A 302 -50.08 -29.98 1.06
CA VAL A 302 -50.39 -30.03 2.48
C VAL A 302 -49.35 -29.19 3.25
N ALA A 303 -49.83 -28.25 4.05
CA ALA A 303 -49.01 -27.46 4.97
C ALA A 303 -48.61 -28.28 6.20
N ALA A 304 -47.31 -28.36 6.50
CA ALA A 304 -46.79 -28.87 7.77
C ALA A 304 -46.07 -27.74 8.53
N LYS A 305 -46.49 -27.60 9.79
CA LYS A 305 -46.17 -26.57 10.80
C LYS A 305 -44.68 -26.24 10.96
N ALA A 306 -44.39 -24.94 11.01
CA ALA A 306 -43.20 -24.39 11.66
C ALA A 306 -43.38 -24.43 13.19
N ALA A 307 -42.40 -24.97 13.89
CA ALA A 307 -42.33 -24.96 15.34
C ALA A 307 -41.77 -23.62 15.84
N GLN A 308 -42.51 -23.00 16.76
CA GLN A 308 -42.13 -21.82 17.51
C GLN A 308 -41.08 -22.19 18.56
N PHE A 309 -39.96 -21.47 18.60
CA PHE A 309 -39.07 -21.44 19.75
C PHE A 309 -39.25 -20.09 20.47
N THR A 310 -39.61 -20.18 21.74
CA THR A 310 -39.92 -19.08 22.65
C THR A 310 -38.65 -18.47 23.21
N GLU A 311 -38.44 -17.18 22.96
CA GLU A 311 -37.37 -16.38 23.57
C GLU A 311 -37.90 -15.73 24.86
N LYS A 312 -37.24 -16.01 26.00
CA LYS A 312 -37.44 -15.28 27.26
C LYS A 312 -36.17 -14.50 27.59
N GLY A 313 -36.25 -13.18 27.42
CA GLY A 313 -35.61 -12.13 28.24
C GLY A 313 -34.08 -12.00 28.25
N LEU A 314 -33.57 -10.84 27.82
CA LEU A 314 -33.20 -9.72 28.71
C LEU A 314 -32.72 -8.53 27.84
N VAL A 315 -33.49 -7.43 27.85
CA VAL A 315 -33.14 -6.20 27.13
C VAL A 315 -32.18 -5.38 27.98
N SER A 316 -30.97 -5.14 27.47
CA SER A 316 -30.09 -4.05 27.92
C SER A 316 -29.88 -3.10 26.74
N THR A 317 -30.45 -1.90 26.84
CA THR A 317 -30.29 -0.83 25.85
C THR A 317 -29.00 -0.07 26.14
N GLN A 318 -28.02 -0.14 25.22
CA GLN A 318 -26.99 0.89 25.09
C GLN A 318 -27.01 1.45 23.66
N SER A 319 -27.18 2.77 23.60
CA SER A 319 -27.22 3.60 22.41
C SER A 319 -25.87 3.68 21.71
N TYR A 320 -25.82 3.32 20.42
CA TYR A 320 -24.69 3.63 19.53
C TYR A 320 -24.87 5.01 18.92
N THR A 321 -23.84 5.86 19.04
CA THR A 321 -23.70 7.09 18.25
C THR A 321 -22.87 6.77 16.99
N PRO A 322 -23.21 7.34 15.82
CA PRO A 322 -22.48 7.05 14.59
C PRO A 322 -21.13 7.78 14.57
N ILE A 323 -20.05 7.00 14.35
CA ILE A 323 -18.71 7.52 14.08
C ILE A 323 -18.67 7.96 12.62
N LEU A 324 -18.35 9.24 12.39
CA LEU A 324 -18.05 9.79 11.07
C LEU A 324 -16.84 9.06 10.45
N GLU A 325 -17.04 8.49 9.27
CA GLU A 325 -16.00 7.97 8.38
C GLU A 325 -14.99 9.07 8.02
N VAL A 326 -13.72 8.86 8.37
CA VAL A 326 -12.60 9.67 7.89
C VAL A 326 -11.96 8.94 6.71
N HIS A 327 -12.25 9.41 5.49
CA HIS A 327 -11.54 9.00 4.29
C HIS A 327 -10.09 9.56 4.33
N VAL A 328 -9.12 8.69 4.61
CA VAL A 328 -7.69 9.06 4.56
C VAL A 328 -7.19 8.83 3.13
N HIS A 329 -7.08 9.91 2.35
CA HIS A 329 -6.29 9.89 1.11
C HIS A 329 -4.81 10.08 1.45
N PHE A 330 -4.02 9.02 1.30
CA PHE A 330 -2.56 9.08 1.31
C PHE A 330 -2.08 9.79 0.03
N PHE A 331 -1.58 11.02 0.16
CA PHE A 331 -0.65 11.58 -0.83
C PHE A 331 0.76 11.44 -0.30
N SER A 332 1.49 10.46 -0.84
CA SER A 332 2.94 10.41 -0.78
C SER A 332 3.50 11.49 -1.72
N SER A 333 4.08 12.56 -1.16
CA SER A 333 5.01 13.39 -1.93
C SER A 333 6.15 13.87 -1.05
N LEU A 334 7.35 13.53 -1.53
CA LEU A 334 8.70 13.76 -1.06
C LEU A 334 8.90 14.96 -0.13
N PHE A 335 9.36 14.69 1.09
CA PHE A 335 10.26 15.60 1.81
C PHE A 335 11.56 15.71 1.01
N THR A 336 11.66 16.73 0.16
CA THR A 336 12.97 17.20 -0.30
C THR A 336 13.35 18.36 0.61
N ASN A 337 14.46 18.18 1.35
CA ASN A 337 15.14 19.22 2.10
C ASN A 337 15.27 20.49 1.24
N ILE A 338 14.51 21.53 1.55
CA ILE A 338 14.78 22.88 1.03
C ILE A 338 15.63 23.59 2.07
N ASN A 339 16.95 23.47 1.91
CA ASN A 339 17.89 24.44 2.43
C ASN A 339 17.61 25.77 1.73
N LEU A 340 16.90 26.68 2.41
CA LEU A 340 16.78 28.08 2.00
C LEU A 340 18.13 28.76 2.23
N HIS A 341 19.04 28.62 1.28
CA HIS A 341 20.14 29.58 1.15
C HIS A 341 19.54 30.89 0.66
N HIS A 342 19.55 31.91 1.53
CA HIS A 342 19.30 33.29 1.16
C HIS A 342 20.26 33.73 0.04
N ALA A 343 19.73 33.97 -1.15
CA ALA A 343 20.40 34.75 -2.18
C ALA A 343 19.82 36.18 -2.14
N ILE A 344 20.42 37.05 -1.35
CA ILE A 344 20.21 38.50 -1.45
C ILE A 344 21.09 38.96 -2.60
N SER A 345 20.51 39.26 -3.75
CA SER A 345 21.22 39.94 -4.84
C SER A 345 20.94 41.43 -4.75
N THR A 346 21.86 42.18 -4.16
CA THR A 346 21.85 43.66 -4.13
C THR A 346 22.55 44.18 -5.38
N THR A 347 21.78 44.72 -6.33
CA THR A 347 22.33 45.56 -7.40
C THR A 347 22.24 47.02 -6.98
N TYR A 348 23.39 47.66 -6.79
CA TYR A 348 23.48 49.10 -6.55
C TYR A 348 23.42 49.86 -7.89
N PRO A 349 22.53 50.85 -8.06
CA PRO A 349 22.69 51.84 -9.10
C PRO A 349 23.71 52.90 -8.66
N THR A 350 24.66 53.18 -9.54
CA THR A 350 25.61 54.30 -9.41
C THR A 350 24.88 55.64 -9.30
N ALA A 351 25.42 56.50 -8.44
CA ALA A 351 24.89 57.80 -8.06
C ALA A 351 24.51 58.70 -9.26
N SER A 352 23.29 59.24 -9.23
CA SER A 352 23.03 60.60 -9.67
C SER A 352 21.86 61.19 -8.88
N THR A 353 21.97 62.47 -8.59
CA THR A 353 21.14 63.30 -7.72
C THR A 353 19.66 63.33 -8.11
N GLY A 354 18.76 63.03 -7.17
CA GLY A 354 17.32 63.30 -7.32
C GLY A 354 16.45 62.28 -6.58
N SER A 355 15.63 62.78 -5.67
CA SER A 355 14.61 62.03 -4.91
C SER A 355 13.79 61.07 -5.79
N SER A 356 13.85 59.78 -5.52
CA SER A 356 12.83 58.82 -5.96
C SER A 356 12.80 57.60 -5.04
N ALA A 357 11.59 57.17 -4.67
CA ALA A 357 11.35 56.05 -3.76
C ALA A 357 11.87 54.72 -4.34
N ALA A 358 12.65 53.98 -3.56
CA ALA A 358 13.04 52.62 -3.91
C ALA A 358 11.85 51.67 -3.68
N THR A 359 11.27 51.16 -4.75
CA THR A 359 10.27 50.08 -4.69
C THR A 359 10.98 48.73 -4.69
N VAL A 360 10.83 47.96 -3.62
CA VAL A 360 11.28 46.56 -3.54
C VAL A 360 10.12 45.68 -4.01
N THR A 361 10.25 45.08 -5.19
CA THR A 361 9.27 44.11 -5.71
C THR A 361 9.67 42.71 -5.27
N ILE A 362 8.85 42.07 -4.42
CA ILE A 362 9.00 40.66 -4.08
C ILE A 362 8.07 39.85 -4.99
N THR A 363 8.64 39.11 -5.94
CA THR A 363 7.88 38.22 -6.83
C THR A 363 7.79 36.83 -6.21
N TYR A 364 6.59 36.42 -5.80
CA TYR A 364 6.30 35.05 -5.39
C TYR A 364 6.01 34.20 -6.63
N TYR A 365 6.86 33.20 -6.91
CA TYR A 365 6.53 32.15 -7.87
C TYR A 365 5.76 31.05 -7.17
N TYR A 366 4.44 30.98 -7.40
CA TYR A 366 3.66 29.79 -7.08
C TYR A 366 3.82 28.77 -8.21
N PRO A 367 4.20 27.51 -7.92
CA PRO A 367 4.09 26.45 -8.91
C PRO A 367 2.61 26.18 -9.18
N ASN A 368 2.21 26.31 -10.45
CA ASN A 368 0.85 26.06 -10.93
C ASN A 368 0.31 24.70 -10.47
N THR A 369 -0.69 24.69 -9.59
CA THR A 369 -1.57 23.54 -9.38
C THR A 369 -2.82 23.70 -10.23
N TRP A 370 -3.08 22.67 -11.02
CA TRP A 370 -4.12 22.56 -12.04
C TRP A 370 -5.54 22.84 -11.51
N ARG A 371 -6.30 23.65 -12.26
CA ARG A 371 -7.76 23.78 -12.14
C ARG A 371 -8.41 22.45 -12.55
N ASN A 372 -9.19 21.86 -11.65
CA ASN A 372 -10.32 21.02 -12.07
C ASN A 372 -11.55 21.93 -12.18
N SER A 373 -12.09 22.01 -13.39
CA SER A 373 -13.42 22.56 -13.66
C SER A 373 -14.49 21.55 -13.22
N VAL A 374 -15.53 22.07 -12.58
CA VAL A 374 -16.81 21.39 -12.31
C VAL A 374 -17.54 21.08 -13.60
#